data_AF-A0A2D1R0Z3-F1
#
_entry.id   AF-A0A2D1R0Z3-F1
#
_cell.length_a   1.000
_cell.length_b   1.000
_cell.length_c   1.000
_cell.angle_alpha   90.00
_cell.angle_beta   90.00
_cell.angle_gamma   90.00
#
_symmetry.space_group_name_H-M   'P 1'
#
loop_
_entity.id
_entity.type
_entity.pdbx_description
1 polymer ?
#
loop_
_entity_poly.entity_id
_entity_poly.type
_entity_poly.pdbx_seq_one_letter_code
_entity_poly.pdbx_strand_id
1 'polypeptide(L)'
;MKAEVVRVFTENFGVHGVRKVWRQINREGFAVARCIVERLMRDLRLQGVIRGKPVRATVSNKAAPCSLNHVNRRGCQKFRVR
;
A
#
# COMPACT_ATOMS: atom_id res chain seq x y z
N MET A 1 -9.96 -17.75 -0.85
CA MET A 1 -9.08 -16.56 -0.67
C MET A 1 -9.81 -15.22 -0.85
N LYS A 2 -10.53 -14.94 -1.95
CA LYS A 2 -11.31 -13.68 -2.08
C LYS A 2 -12.33 -13.48 -0.94
N ALA A 3 -13.06 -14.55 -0.59
CA ALA A 3 -14.00 -14.55 0.53
C ALA A 3 -13.33 -14.19 1.86
N GLU A 4 -12.11 -14.66 2.09
CA GLU A 4 -11.35 -14.41 3.33
C GLU A 4 -11.00 -12.92 3.50
N VAL A 5 -10.53 -12.30 2.42
CA VAL A 5 -10.22 -10.87 2.38
C VAL A 5 -11.47 -10.03 2.66
N VAL A 6 -12.61 -10.40 2.07
CA VAL A 6 -13.89 -9.72 2.28
C VAL A 6 -14.36 -9.91 3.73
N ARG A 7 -14.30 -11.14 4.25
CA ARG A 7 -14.70 -11.46 5.63
C ARG A 7 -13.93 -10.60 6.64
N VAL A 8 -12.60 -10.67 6.58
CA VAL A 8 -11.73 -9.87 7.45
C VAL A 8 -11.97 -8.37 7.29
N PHE A 9 -12.21 -7.89 6.06
CA PHE A 9 -12.47 -6.48 5.81
C PHE A 9 -13.80 -6.02 6.44
N THR A 10 -14.87 -6.80 6.27
CA THR A 10 -16.21 -6.51 6.78
C THR A 10 -16.27 -6.63 8.31
N GLU A 11 -15.65 -7.66 8.90
CA GLU A 11 -15.52 -7.82 10.35
C GLU A 11 -14.78 -6.65 11.01
N ASN A 12 -13.88 -5.99 10.27
CA ASN A 12 -13.13 -4.82 10.73
C ASN A 12 -13.75 -3.48 10.27
N PHE A 13 -15.06 -3.47 9.99
CA PHE A 13 -15.87 -2.30 9.63
C PHE A 13 -15.34 -1.52 8.41
N GLY A 14 -14.60 -2.16 7.52
CA GLY A 14 -13.99 -1.53 6.35
C GLY A 14 -12.89 -0.50 6.67
N VAL A 15 -12.46 -0.37 7.93
CA VAL A 15 -11.39 0.55 8.33
C VAL A 15 -10.02 0.01 7.93
N HIS A 16 -9.90 -1.31 7.77
CA HIS A 16 -8.64 -1.98 7.53
C HIS A 16 -8.22 -1.91 6.06
N GLY A 17 -7.10 -1.23 5.79
CA GLY A 17 -6.46 -1.29 4.48
C GLY A 17 -5.61 -2.57 4.32
N VAL A 18 -5.04 -2.73 3.12
CA VAL A 18 -4.19 -3.87 2.70
C VAL A 18 -3.23 -4.35 3.78
N ARG A 19 -2.51 -3.42 4.43
CA ARG A 19 -1.49 -3.79 5.43
C ARG A 19 -2.09 -4.46 6.68
N LYS A 20 -3.27 -4.03 7.13
CA LYS A 20 -3.91 -4.59 8.33
C LYS A 20 -4.62 -5.90 8.00
N VAL A 21 -5.33 -5.96 6.87
CA VAL A 21 -5.97 -7.20 6.37
C VAL A 21 -4.93 -8.30 6.19
N TRP A 22 -3.79 -8.00 5.54
CA TRP A 22 -2.70 -8.96 5.36
C TRP A 22 -2.14 -9.49 6.69
N ARG A 23 -1.95 -8.63 7.70
CA ARG A 23 -1.49 -9.08 9.02
C ARG A 23 -2.51 -9.99 9.72
N GLN A 24 -3.79 -9.71 9.57
CA GLN A 24 -4.85 -10.51 10.17
C GLN A 24 -4.90 -11.90 9.53
N ILE A 25 -4.88 -11.97 8.20
CA ILE A 25 -4.83 -13.23 7.44
C ILE A 25 -3.58 -14.05 7.82
N ASN A 26 -2.43 -13.41 7.97
CA ASN A 26 -1.19 -14.09 8.34
C ASN A 26 -1.20 -14.56 9.81
N ARG A 27 -1.96 -13.90 10.70
CA ARG A 27 -2.16 -14.35 12.09
C ARG A 27 -3.07 -15.57 12.17
N GLU A 28 -4.01 -15.69 11.25
CA GLU A 28 -4.92 -16.83 11.13
C GLU A 28 -4.25 -18.05 10.46
N GLY A 29 -2.95 -17.97 10.16
CA GLY A 29 -2.15 -19.08 9.64
C GLY A 29 -2.11 -19.19 8.12
N PHE A 30 -2.72 -18.26 7.39
CA PHE A 30 -2.67 -18.24 5.94
C PHE A 30 -1.40 -17.53 5.45
N ALA A 31 -0.44 -18.31 4.95
CA ALA A 31 0.78 -17.81 4.32
C ALA A 31 0.47 -17.16 2.96
N VAL A 32 -0.02 -15.92 2.97
CA VAL A 32 -0.37 -15.16 1.77
C VAL A 32 0.62 -14.01 1.57
N ALA A 33 1.16 -13.90 0.36
CA ALA A 33 2.00 -12.76 0.02
C ALA A 33 1.19 -11.45 0.05
N ARG A 34 1.76 -10.37 0.59
CA ARG A 34 1.11 -9.05 0.68
C ARG A 34 0.58 -8.55 -0.67
N CYS A 35 1.32 -8.82 -1.75
CA CYS A 35 0.94 -8.43 -3.11
C CYS A 35 -0.35 -9.12 -3.59
N ILE A 36 -0.65 -10.32 -3.10
CA ILE A 36 -1.90 -11.04 -3.41
C ILE A 36 -3.06 -10.32 -2.73
N VAL A 37 -2.95 -10.03 -1.44
CA VAL A 37 -4.00 -9.27 -0.71
C VAL A 37 -4.23 -7.92 -1.35
N GLU A 38 -3.17 -7.22 -1.77
CA GLU A 38 -3.28 -5.93 -2.48
C GLU A 38 -4.02 -6.04 -3.80
N ARG A 39 -3.70 -7.05 -4.64
CA ARG A 39 -4.42 -7.31 -5.89
C ARG A 39 -5.89 -7.63 -5.65
N LEU A 40 -6.17 -8.52 -4.69
CA LEU A 40 -7.55 -8.91 -4.36
C LEU A 40 -8.37 -7.73 -3.86
N MET A 41 -7.83 -6.87 -2.99
CA MET A 41 -8.53 -5.67 -2.53
C MET A 41 -8.77 -4.68 -3.68
N ARG A 42 -7.84 -4.54 -4.64
CA ARG A 42 -8.03 -3.71 -5.84
C ARG A 42 -9.14 -4.27 -6.75
N ASP A 43 -9.12 -5.57 -7.02
CA ASP A 43 -10.12 -6.23 -7.88
C ASP A 43 -11.53 -6.11 -7.28
N LEU A 44 -11.63 -6.19 -5.95
CA LEU A 44 -12.89 -6.05 -5.21
C LEU A 44 -13.26 -4.59 -4.90
N ARG A 45 -12.45 -3.62 -5.34
CA ARG A 45 -12.61 -2.18 -5.05
C ARG A 45 -12.76 -1.86 -3.55
N LEU A 46 -12.12 -2.66 -2.70
CA LEU A 46 -12.09 -2.45 -1.25
C LEU A 46 -10.94 -1.52 -0.89
N GLN A 47 -11.26 -0.42 -0.22
CA GLN A 47 -10.27 0.53 0.28
C GLN A 47 -10.49 0.77 1.76
N GLY A 48 -9.44 0.55 2.54
CA GLY A 48 -9.45 0.88 3.95
C GLY A 48 -9.33 2.38 4.20
N VAL A 49 -9.80 2.82 5.36
CA VAL A 49 -9.76 4.23 5.77
C VAL A 49 -8.31 4.66 6.04
N ILE A 50 -7.91 5.78 5.44
CA ILE A 50 -6.63 6.45 5.68
C ILE A 50 -6.89 7.62 6.64
N ARG A 51 -6.03 7.80 7.65
CA ARG A 51 -6.10 8.99 8.52
C ARG A 51 -5.60 10.22 7.75
N GLY A 52 -6.39 11.29 7.76
CA GLY A 52 -6.05 12.56 7.12
C GLY A 52 -6.32 12.59 5.61
N LYS A 53 -5.92 13.68 4.96
CA LYS A 53 -6.02 13.81 3.49
C LYS A 53 -5.08 12.79 2.83
N PRO A 54 -5.49 12.13 1.73
CA PRO A 54 -4.57 11.31 0.97
C PRO A 54 -3.39 12.19 0.54
N VAL A 55 -2.20 11.82 0.99
CA VAL A 55 -0.98 12.59 0.68
C VAL A 55 -0.74 12.46 -0.81
N ARG A 56 -1.12 13.49 -1.57
CA ARG A 56 -0.70 13.64 -2.96
C ARG A 56 0.78 14.03 -2.92
N ALA A 57 1.66 13.04 -3.06
CA ALA A 57 3.07 13.31 -3.20
C ALA A 57 3.28 14.23 -4.40
N THR A 58 4.00 15.34 -4.20
CA THR A 58 4.48 16.15 -5.30
C THR A 58 5.44 15.29 -6.14
N VAL A 59 5.01 14.93 -7.35
CA VAL A 59 5.87 14.20 -8.29
C VAL A 59 7.01 15.14 -8.64
N SER A 60 8.20 14.88 -8.10
CA SER A 60 9.34 15.76 -8.32
C SER A 60 9.72 15.76 -9.81
N ASN A 61 9.75 16.96 -10.40
CA ASN A 61 10.07 17.19 -11.80
C ASN A 61 11.36 16.47 -12.18
N LYS A 62 11.33 15.70 -13.28
CA LYS A 62 12.50 14.98 -13.80
C LYS A 62 13.49 15.91 -14.51
N ALA A 63 13.03 17.07 -14.98
CA ALA A 63 13.84 18.06 -15.70
C ALA A 63 14.57 19.04 -14.76
N ALA A 64 14.20 19.08 -13.47
CA ALA A 64 14.94 19.87 -12.50
C ALA A 64 16.21 19.10 -12.09
N PRO A 65 17.41 19.71 -12.13
CA PRO A 65 18.60 19.07 -11.60
C PRO A 65 18.38 18.75 -10.12
N CYS A 66 18.52 17.47 -9.76
CA CYS A 66 18.57 17.09 -8.35
C CYS A 66 19.69 17.91 -7.69
N SER A 67 19.40 18.55 -6.56
CA SER A 67 20.42 19.30 -5.84
C SER A 67 21.64 18.42 -5.58
N LEU A 68 22.82 18.99 -5.83
CA LEU A 68 24.11 18.31 -5.76
C LEU A 68 24.40 17.93 -4.30
N ASN A 69 23.80 16.84 -3.83
CA ASN A 69 24.13 16.28 -2.53
C ASN A 69 25.47 15.57 -2.67
N HIS A 70 26.50 16.04 -1.98
CA HIS A 70 27.88 15.52 -2.05
C HIS A 70 28.04 14.07 -1.54
N VAL A 71 26.97 13.45 -1.08
CA VAL A 71 26.90 12.01 -0.80
C VAL A 71 26.48 11.28 -2.06
N ASN A 72 27.43 10.56 -2.67
CA ASN A 72 27.26 9.69 -3.84
C ASN A 72 26.24 8.56 -3.58
N ARG A 73 24.94 8.89 -3.55
CA ARG A 73 23.86 7.91 -3.60
C ARG A 73 23.52 7.68 -5.06
N ARG A 74 24.22 6.72 -5.68
CA ARG A 74 23.87 6.21 -7.01
C ARG A 74 22.41 5.71 -6.95
N GLY A 75 21.52 6.43 -7.61
CA GLY A 75 20.12 6.02 -7.80
C GLY A 75 19.14 6.57 -6.77
N CYS A 76 18.85 7.87 -6.82
CA CYS A 76 17.59 8.38 -6.27
C CYS A 76 16.45 7.99 -7.21
N GLN A 77 16.07 6.70 -7.23
CA GLN A 77 14.82 6.26 -7.84
C GLN A 77 13.69 6.79 -6.98
N LYS A 78 13.19 7.98 -7.33
CA LYS A 78 12.04 8.62 -6.68
C LYS A 78 10.92 7.59 -6.57
N PHE A 79 10.62 7.21 -5.33
CA PHE A 79 9.62 6.19 -5.00
C PHE A 79 8.29 6.54 -5.66
N ARG A 80 7.83 5.65 -6.53
CA ARG A 80 6.52 5.71 -7.16
C ARG A 80 5.46 5.45 -6.09
N VAL A 81 4.62 6.45 -5.82
CA VAL A 81 3.33 6.23 -5.14
C VAL A 81 2.25 6.55 -6.16
N ARG A 82 1.39 5.57 -6.45
CA ARG A 82 0.19 5.73 -7.26
C ARG A 82 -0.80 6.65 -6.56
#